data_AF-A0A5M8PBQ1-F1
#
_entry.id   AF-A0A5M8PBQ1-F1
#
_cell.length_a   1.000
_cell.length_b   1.000
_cell.length_c   1.000
_cell.angle_alpha   90.00
_cell.angle_beta   90.00
_cell.angle_gamma   90.00
#
_symmetry.space_group_name_H-M   'P 1'
#
loop_
_entity.id
_entity.type
_entity.pdbx_description
1 polymer ?
#
loop_
_entity_poly.entity_id
_entity_poly.type
_entity_poly.pdbx_seq_one_letter_code
_entity_poly.pdbx_strand_id
1 'polypeptide(L)' 'SAASAAAEKERNLGLLLHSLDLLYSSWARALGKDELDRRAWSWYVRVRPEVQNGVAGWGGKGEVQISEILGLRRKG' A
#
# COMPACT_ATOMS: atom_id res chain seq x y z
N SER A 1 -22.12 1.41 -15.05
CA SER A 1 -22.90 0.20 -14.74
C SER A 1 -22.18 -0.62 -13.67
N ALA A 2 -22.86 -1.56 -13.00
CA ALA A 2 -22.20 -2.45 -12.03
C ALA A 2 -21.01 -3.21 -12.63
N ALA A 3 -21.11 -3.62 -13.91
CA ALA A 3 -20.03 -4.27 -14.64
C ALA A 3 -18.78 -3.38 -14.79
N SER A 4 -18.94 -2.09 -15.11
CA SER A 4 -17.82 -1.15 -15.21
C SER A 4 -17.12 -0.94 -13.86
N ALA A 5 -17.88 -0.87 -12.76
CA ALA A 5 -17.30 -0.73 -11.42
C ALA A 5 -16.55 -2.00 -10.97
N ALA A 6 -17.00 -3.18 -11.38
CA ALA A 6 -16.30 -4.43 -11.11
C ALA A 6 -14.97 -4.52 -11.89
N ALA A 7 -14.98 -4.18 -13.18
CA ALA A 7 -13.78 -4.14 -14.01
C ALA A 7 -12.73 -3.14 -13.49
N GLU A 8 -13.17 -1.98 -13.01
CA GLU A 8 -12.28 -1.00 -12.39
C GLU A 8 -11.64 -1.54 -11.09
N LYS A 9 -12.42 -2.21 -10.23
CA LYS A 9 -11.89 -2.85 -9.02
C LYS A 9 -10.86 -3.93 -9.33
N GLU A 10 -11.13 -4.75 -10.34
CA GLU A 10 -10.19 -5.80 -10.77
C GLU A 10 -8.88 -5.19 -11.29
N ARG A 11 -8.97 -4.15 -12.12
CA ARG A 11 -7.79 -3.41 -12.60
C ARG A 11 -6.99 -2.82 -11.43
N ASN A 12 -7.67 -2.17 -10.49
CA ASN A 12 -7.02 -1.55 -9.33
C ASN A 12 -6.36 -2.61 -8.43
N LEU A 13 -7.01 -3.77 -8.26
CA LEU A 13 -6.44 -4.91 -7.54
C LEU A 13 -5.17 -5.43 -8.22
N GLY A 14 -5.18 -5.58 -9.54
CA GLY A 14 -3.99 -5.99 -10.30
C GLY A 14 -2.82 -5.02 -10.13
N LEU A 15 -3.08 -3.72 -10.23
CA LEU A 15 -2.05 -2.68 -10.00
C LEU A 15 -1.50 -2.72 -8.57
N LEU A 16 -2.36 -2.90 -7.58
CA LEU A 16 -1.95 -3.01 -6.18
C LEU A 16 -1.07 -4.25 -5.93
N LEU A 17 -1.53 -5.42 -6.36
CA LEU A 17 -0.80 -6.68 -6.17
C LEU A 17 0.57 -6.65 -6.85
N HIS A 18 0.64 -6.13 -8.08
CA HIS A 18 1.91 -5.99 -8.78
C HIS A 18 2.86 -5.00 -8.10
N SER A 19 2.32 -3.90 -7.54
CA SER A 19 3.13 -2.93 -6.80
C SER A 19 3.70 -3.51 -5.51
N LEU A 20 2.92 -4.37 -4.81
CA LEU A 20 3.38 -5.11 -3.64
C LEU A 20 4.45 -6.15 -4.00
N ASP A 21 4.30 -6.85 -5.12
CA ASP A 21 5.30 -7.79 -5.62
C ASP A 21 6.65 -7.10 -5.91
N LEU A 22 6.62 -5.95 -6.60
CA LEU A 22 7.80 -5.12 -6.84
C LEU A 22 8.42 -4.62 -5.52
N LEU A 23 7.59 -4.30 -4.52
CA LEU A 23 8.03 -3.87 -3.20
C LEU A 23 8.78 -4.97 -2.46
N TYR A 24 8.13 -6.11 -2.26
CA TYR A 24 8.70 -7.21 -1.51
C TYR A 24 9.92 -7.80 -2.21
N SER A 25 9.92 -7.86 -3.55
CA SER A 25 11.09 -8.27 -4.32
C SER A 25 12.32 -7.37 -4.06
N SER A 26 12.09 -6.05 -3.91
CA SER A 26 13.18 -5.11 -3.57
C SER A 26 13.69 -5.26 -2.14
N TRP A 27 12.84 -5.72 -1.22
CA TRP A 27 13.17 -5.90 0.20
C TRP A 27 13.79 -7.26 0.49
N ALA A 28 13.32 -8.34 -0.14
CA ALA A 28 13.74 -9.71 0.11
C ALA A 28 15.25 -9.92 -0.04
N ARG A 29 15.89 -9.12 -0.91
CA ARG A 29 17.34 -9.18 -1.16
C ARG A 29 18.18 -8.34 -0.18
N ALA A 30 17.56 -7.53 0.68
CA ALA A 30 18.24 -6.49 1.43
C ALA A 30 17.81 -6.31 2.90
N LEU A 31 16.61 -6.76 3.28
CA LEU A 31 16.04 -6.54 4.62
C LEU A 31 15.77 -7.87 5.32
N GLY A 32 16.33 -8.02 6.52
CA GLY A 32 15.97 -9.11 7.44
C GLY A 32 14.72 -8.78 8.26
N LYS A 33 14.24 -9.77 9.00
CA LYS A 33 13.02 -9.67 9.84
C LYS A 33 13.03 -8.47 10.78
N ASP A 34 14.12 -8.26 11.53
CA ASP A 34 14.20 -7.19 12.52
C ASP A 34 14.16 -5.79 11.88
N GLU A 35 14.65 -5.66 10.64
CA GLU A 35 14.58 -4.40 9.90
C GLU A 35 13.17 -4.12 9.37
N LEU A 36 12.46 -5.17 8.95
CA LEU A 36 11.05 -5.07 8.56
C LEU A 36 10.21 -4.62 9.76
N ASP A 37 10.36 -5.26 10.92
CA ASP A 37 9.62 -4.92 12.14
C ASP A 37 9.89 -3.48 12.59
N ARG A 38 11.17 -3.04 12.57
CA ARG A 38 11.54 -1.67 12.93
C ARG A 38 10.94 -0.61 12.02
N ARG A 39 10.73 -0.91 10.73
CA ARG A 39 10.25 0.06 9.73
C ARG A 39 8.75 -0.02 9.47
N ALA A 40 8.10 -1.13 9.81
CA ALA A 40 6.70 -1.42 9.48
C ALA A 40 5.75 -0.27 9.84
N TRP A 41 5.90 0.31 11.04
CA TRP A 41 5.07 1.43 11.47
C TRP A 41 5.23 2.68 10.60
N SER A 42 6.48 3.07 10.29
CA SER A 42 6.75 4.24 9.45
C SER A 42 6.18 4.06 8.03
N TRP A 43 6.26 2.86 7.48
CA TRP A 43 5.69 2.54 6.17
C TRP A 43 4.16 2.55 6.18
N TYR A 44 3.55 1.98 7.21
CA TYR A 44 2.11 2.04 7.40
C TYR A 44 1.61 3.49 7.45
N VAL A 45 2.23 4.34 8.28
CA VAL A 45 1.85 5.75 8.41
C VAL A 45 1.98 6.50 7.09
N ARG A 46 2.98 6.16 6.26
CA ARG A 46 3.21 6.79 4.96
C ARG A 46 2.18 6.37 3.90
N VAL A 47 1.75 5.11 3.90
CA VAL A 47 0.91 4.53 2.83
C VAL A 47 -0.58 4.53 3.18
N ARG A 48 -0.93 4.53 4.48
CA ARG A 48 -2.32 4.49 4.92
C ARG A 48 -3.11 5.64 4.28
N PRO A 49 -4.38 5.41 3.94
CA PRO A 49 -5.23 6.48 3.46
C PRO A 49 -5.39 7.56 4.54
N GLU A 50 -5.53 8.80 4.10
CA GLU A 50 -6.00 9.87 4.99
C GLU A 50 -7.44 9.57 5.40
N VAL A 51 -7.71 9.67 6.69
CA VAL A 51 -9.05 9.50 7.28
C VAL A 51 -9.27 10.61 8.30
N GLN A 52 -10.53 10.99 8.49
CA GLN A 52 -10.89 12.02 9.45
C GLN A 52 -10.44 11.65 10.88
N ASN A 53 -10.15 12.66 11.70
CA ASN A 53 -9.79 12.42 13.09
C ASN A 53 -11.02 12.05 13.93
N GLY A 54 -10.81 11.22 14.96
CA GLY A 54 -11.86 10.79 15.87
C GLY A 54 -12.83 9.78 15.26
N VAL A 55 -14.03 9.70 15.84
CA VAL A 55 -15.05 8.71 15.47
C VAL A 55 -15.44 8.77 14.00
N ALA A 56 -15.38 9.95 13.38
CA ALA A 56 -15.73 10.14 11.96
C ALA A 56 -14.78 9.43 10.98
N GLY A 57 -13.54 9.10 11.39
CA GLY A 57 -12.60 8.32 10.59
C GLY A 57 -12.70 6.81 10.80
N TRP A 58 -13.44 6.35 11.80
CA TRP A 58 -13.51 4.93 12.11
C TRP A 58 -14.24 4.18 10.99
N GLY A 59 -13.58 3.17 10.43
CA GLY A 59 -14.11 2.44 9.27
C GLY A 59 -14.09 3.23 7.96
N GLY A 60 -13.49 4.43 7.94
CA GLY A 60 -13.32 5.23 6.74
C GLY A 60 -12.50 4.48 5.68
N LYS A 61 -13.04 4.41 4.46
CA LYS A 61 -12.33 3.90 3.29
C LYS A 61 -11.79 5.11 2.52
N GLY A 62 -10.53 5.45 2.74
CA GLY A 62 -9.85 6.45 1.93
C GLY A 62 -9.04 5.83 0.80
N GLU A 63 -8.41 6.70 0.01
CA GLU A 63 -7.60 6.28 -1.15
C GLU A 63 -6.18 5.92 -0.72
N VAL A 64 -5.68 4.79 -1.25
CA VAL A 64 -4.29 4.39 -1.10
C VAL A 64 -3.53 4.73 -2.37
N GLN A 65 -2.46 5.51 -2.22
CA GLN A 65 -1.65 5.94 -3.36
C GLN A 65 -0.62 4.86 -3.71
N ILE A 66 -0.76 4.27 -4.92
CA ILE A 66 0.19 3.26 -5.43
C ILE A 66 1.62 3.83 -5.54
N SER A 67 1.74 5.12 -5.86
CA SER A 67 3.01 5.83 -5.89
C SER A 67 3.77 5.76 -4.57
N GLU A 68 3.07 5.88 -3.43
CA GLU A 68 3.69 5.79 -2.11
C GLU A 68 4.19 4.37 -1.81
N ILE A 69 3.45 3.33 -2.21
CA ILE A 69 3.89 1.93 -2.13
C ILE A 69 5.17 1.72 -2.95
N LEU A 70 5.15 2.16 -4.21
CA LEU A 70 6.29 2.04 -5.11
C LEU A 70 7.51 2.87 -4.65
N GLY A 71 7.27 3.95 -3.91
CA GLY A 71 8.29 4.80 -3.30
C GLY A 71 9.01 4.17 -2.10
N LEU A 72 8.44 3.11 -1.49
CA LEU A 72 9.09 2.33 -0.44
C LEU A 72 10.10 1.30 -0.97
N ARG A 73 10.12 1.09 -2.29
CA ARG A 73 11.08 0.19 -2.92
C ARG A 73 12.49 0.69 -2.68
N ARG A 74 13.41 -0.24 -2.42
CA ARG A 74 14.83 0.10 -2.45
C ARG A 74 15.23 0.37 -3.90
N LYS A 75 15.80 1.54 -4.14
CA LYS A 75 16.50 1.85 -5.38
C LYS A 75 17.88 1.20 -5.27
N GLY A 76 18.16 0.25 -6.17
CA GLY A 76 19.51 -0.29 -6.35
C GLY A 76 20.44 0.78 -6.88
#